data_AF-A0A850B893-F1
#
_entry.id   AF-A0A850B893-F1
#
_cell.length_a   1.000
_cell.length_b   1.000
_cell.length_c   1.000
_cell.angle_alpha   90.00
_cell.angle_beta   90.00
_cell.angle_gamma   90.00
#
_symmetry.space_group_name_H-M   'P 1'
#
loop_
_entity.id
_entity.type
_entity.pdbx_description
1 polymer ?
#
loop_
_entity_poly.entity_id
_entity_poly.type
_entity_poly.pdbx_seq_one_letter_code
_entity_poly.pdbx_strand_id
1 'polypeptide(L)'
;MLVPRRTFLVTAAAAGASLAAGASARSGFCAPSPADLEVRDISVPGLGRRFVLLVPKHLAKGERVPLLILLHGLGETGDPRMGAFAWLERYGLGTAYDRLRRPPVERTSKRADWTDARVREVNASLSARSFRGFVIACPYTLNVGKSPNPGKTLDDYTSWIADVVIPQARRDAPVIPDVAHTAIDGCSLGGYVGLEVFLRRPDLFAAWGGVQSAFGAHRAAGYADRIERALSSQAPRSIRLHLETSAGDPFREGNERLSALLTKKGIANDLLVLPGPHDQPWLRESGTLEMLLWHDRMRA
;
A
#
# COMPACT_ATOMS: atom_id res chain seq x y z
N MET A 1 -19.95 29.71 43.66
CA MET A 1 -19.19 28.45 43.57
C MET A 1 -18.96 28.17 42.09
N LEU A 2 -17.77 28.52 41.60
CA LEU A 2 -17.40 28.49 40.17
C LEU A 2 -16.62 27.20 39.90
N VAL A 3 -17.11 26.38 38.96
CA VAL A 3 -16.42 25.17 38.46
C VAL A 3 -15.49 25.60 37.33
N PRO A 4 -14.17 25.33 37.36
CA PRO A 4 -13.30 25.66 36.24
C PRO A 4 -13.28 24.53 35.20
N ARG A 5 -13.36 24.96 33.94
CA ARG A 5 -13.19 24.16 32.71
C ARG A 5 -11.79 23.54 32.68
N ARG A 6 -11.71 22.22 32.51
CA ARG A 6 -10.45 21.51 32.21
C ARG A 6 -10.09 21.67 30.74
N THR A 7 -8.99 22.37 30.49
CA THR A 7 -8.34 22.47 29.18
C THR A 7 -7.63 21.14 28.87
N PHE A 8 -7.94 20.52 27.73
CA PHE A 8 -7.21 19.35 27.23
C PHE A 8 -5.91 19.80 26.55
N LEU A 9 -4.77 19.40 27.11
CA LEU A 9 -3.47 19.47 26.47
C LEU A 9 -3.23 18.17 25.68
N VAL A 10 -3.09 18.28 24.36
CA VAL A 10 -2.62 17.20 23.49
C VAL A 10 -1.10 17.14 23.64
N THR A 11 -0.60 16.19 24.43
CA THR A 11 0.83 15.89 24.51
C THR A 11 1.21 15.01 23.32
N ALA A 12 1.91 15.60 22.35
CA ALA A 12 2.64 14.86 21.34
C ALA A 12 3.86 14.21 22.01
N ALA A 13 3.78 12.92 22.30
CA ALA A 13 4.94 12.14 22.70
C ALA A 13 5.85 11.95 21.48
N ALA A 14 6.86 12.81 21.36
CA ALA A 14 7.99 12.59 20.49
C ALA A 14 8.84 11.45 21.08
N ALA A 15 8.63 10.22 20.61
CA ALA A 15 9.59 9.16 20.81
C ALA A 15 10.80 9.45 19.92
N GLY A 16 11.91 9.87 20.54
CA GLY A 16 13.19 10.07 19.88
C GLY A 16 13.73 8.76 19.33
N ALA A 17 13.53 8.53 18.04
CA ALA A 17 14.37 7.60 17.29
C ALA A 17 15.65 8.36 16.91
N SER A 18 16.77 7.94 17.47
CA SER A 18 18.10 8.41 17.07
C SER A 18 18.29 8.19 15.58
N LEU A 19 18.17 9.27 14.80
CA LEU A 19 18.61 9.30 13.41
C LEU A 19 20.13 9.17 13.41
N ALA A 20 20.63 7.96 13.19
CA ALA A 20 21.98 7.79 12.70
C ALA A 20 22.04 8.44 11.32
N ALA A 21 22.54 9.68 11.29
CA ALA A 21 22.93 10.37 10.08
C ALA A 21 24.13 9.63 9.47
N GLY A 22 23.84 8.66 8.61
CA GLY A 22 24.81 7.96 7.77
C GLY A 22 24.54 8.31 6.31
N ALA A 23 25.34 9.24 5.78
CA ALA A 23 25.57 9.58 4.37
C ALA A 23 24.51 9.12 3.33
N SER A 24 23.70 10.07 2.87
CA SER A 24 22.98 9.97 1.59
C SER A 24 23.99 9.91 0.45
N ALA A 25 24.45 8.71 0.12
CA ALA A 25 25.00 8.46 -1.19
C ALA A 25 23.85 8.61 -2.19
N ARG A 26 23.87 9.70 -2.97
CA ARG A 26 23.14 9.82 -4.23
C ARG A 26 23.67 8.76 -5.21
N SER A 27 23.40 7.48 -4.93
CA SER A 27 23.48 6.44 -5.94
C SER A 27 22.14 6.48 -6.67
N GLY A 28 22.18 6.93 -7.93
CA GLY A 28 21.06 6.78 -8.84
C GLY A 28 20.86 5.30 -9.12
N PHE A 29 20.11 4.62 -8.25
CA PHE A 29 19.61 3.29 -8.56
C PHE A 29 18.56 3.46 -9.66
N CYS A 30 18.98 3.31 -10.92
CA CYS A 30 18.06 3.17 -12.02
C CYS A 30 17.57 1.71 -11.97
N ALA A 31 16.39 1.48 -11.37
CA ALA A 31 15.80 0.15 -11.40
C ALA A 31 15.62 -0.27 -12.87
N PRO A 32 15.93 -1.52 -13.22
CA PRO A 32 15.73 -2.00 -14.59
C PRO A 32 14.27 -1.81 -14.98
N SER A 33 14.04 -1.44 -16.23
CA SER A 33 12.68 -1.33 -16.75
C SER A 33 11.99 -2.70 -16.67
N PRO A 34 10.78 -2.78 -16.10
CA PRO A 34 10.07 -4.04 -15.98
C PRO A 34 9.78 -4.65 -17.35
N ALA A 35 9.98 -5.95 -17.48
CA ALA A 35 9.77 -6.67 -18.72
C ALA A 35 8.27 -6.66 -19.08
N ASP A 36 7.41 -6.99 -18.12
CA ASP A 36 5.97 -7.19 -18.36
C ASP A 36 5.10 -5.94 -18.14
N LEU A 37 5.69 -4.80 -17.76
CA LEU A 37 4.95 -3.56 -17.50
C LEU A 37 5.41 -2.43 -18.41
N GLU A 38 4.45 -1.75 -19.04
CA GLU A 38 4.64 -0.44 -19.65
C GLU A 38 4.51 0.61 -18.55
N VAL A 39 5.49 1.53 -18.46
CA VAL A 39 5.52 2.58 -17.44
C VAL A 39 5.19 3.91 -18.08
N ARG A 40 4.17 4.59 -17.57
CA ARG A 40 3.74 5.92 -18.05
C ARG A 40 3.78 6.93 -16.91
N ASP A 41 4.47 8.05 -17.10
CA ASP A 41 4.45 9.19 -16.18
C ASP A 41 3.29 10.12 -16.54
N ILE A 42 2.25 10.15 -15.71
CA ILE A 42 1.02 10.88 -15.98
C ILE A 42 0.99 12.15 -15.13
N SER A 43 0.90 13.30 -15.79
CA SER A 43 0.63 14.58 -15.14
C SER A 43 -0.87 14.84 -15.08
N VAL A 44 -1.36 15.28 -13.91
CA VAL A 44 -2.78 15.54 -13.67
C VAL A 44 -2.98 16.80 -12.83
N PRO A 45 -4.15 17.47 -12.89
CA PRO A 45 -4.45 18.56 -11.98
C PRO A 45 -4.60 18.08 -10.52
N GLY A 46 -4.58 19.03 -9.58
CA GLY A 46 -4.87 18.76 -8.17
C GLY A 46 -3.66 18.41 -7.31
N LEU A 47 -3.96 17.86 -6.13
CA LEU A 47 -2.96 17.58 -5.09
C LEU A 47 -2.02 16.46 -5.52
N GLY A 48 -0.71 16.71 -5.51
CA GLY A 48 0.31 15.75 -5.91
C GLY A 48 0.65 15.72 -7.41
N ARG A 49 -0.23 16.22 -8.28
CA ARG A 49 0.01 16.62 -9.69
C ARG A 49 0.50 15.52 -10.64
N ARG A 50 0.81 14.32 -10.15
CA ARG A 50 1.47 13.25 -10.89
C ARG A 50 1.14 11.89 -10.30
N PHE A 51 1.04 10.89 -11.17
CA PHE A 51 1.15 9.48 -10.79
C PHE A 51 1.86 8.67 -11.88
N VAL A 52 2.44 7.54 -11.51
CA VAL A 52 2.93 6.56 -12.49
C VAL A 52 1.85 5.53 -12.74
N LEU A 53 1.56 5.25 -14.02
CA LEU A 53 0.66 4.18 -14.43
C LEU A 53 1.49 3.03 -15.00
N LEU A 54 1.35 1.85 -14.41
CA LEU A 54 1.96 0.62 -14.90
C LEU A 54 0.89 -0.25 -15.55
N VAL A 55 1.07 -0.54 -16.83
CA VAL A 55 0.11 -1.28 -17.65
C VAL A 55 0.73 -2.61 -18.08
N PRO A 56 0.09 -3.76 -17.83
CA PRO A 56 0.65 -5.04 -18.23
C PRO A 56 0.71 -5.18 -19.76
N LYS A 57 1.87 -5.55 -20.29
CA LYS A 57 2.12 -5.73 -21.73
C LYS A 57 1.60 -7.07 -22.26
N HIS A 58 1.37 -8.04 -21.38
CA HIS A 58 1.00 -9.41 -21.75
C HIS A 58 -0.51 -9.65 -21.88
N LEU A 59 -1.34 -8.61 -21.75
CA LEU A 59 -2.79 -8.76 -21.84
C LEU A 59 -3.21 -9.12 -23.26
N ALA A 60 -4.17 -10.04 -23.38
CA ALA A 60 -4.79 -10.31 -24.67
C ALA A 60 -5.59 -9.09 -25.17
N LYS A 61 -5.82 -9.00 -26.48
CA LYS A 61 -6.62 -7.91 -27.06
C LYS A 61 -8.01 -7.86 -26.41
N GLY A 62 -8.36 -6.72 -25.82
CA GLY A 62 -9.65 -6.51 -25.15
C GLY A 62 -9.74 -7.05 -23.72
N GLU A 63 -8.71 -7.76 -23.24
CA GLU A 63 -8.64 -8.18 -21.85
C GLU A 63 -8.51 -6.96 -20.93
N ARG A 64 -9.28 -6.96 -19.84
CA ARG A 64 -9.23 -5.95 -18.79
C ARG A 64 -8.86 -6.59 -17.47
N VAL A 65 -8.13 -5.86 -16.63
CA VAL A 65 -7.69 -6.33 -15.31
C VAL A 65 -8.07 -5.35 -14.21
N PRO A 66 -8.02 -5.74 -12.92
CA PRO A 66 -8.28 -4.83 -11.82
C PRO A 66 -7.25 -3.70 -11.72
N LEU A 67 -7.64 -2.64 -11.03
CA LEU A 67 -6.82 -1.48 -10.71
C LEU A 67 -6.35 -1.53 -9.25
N LEU A 68 -5.05 -1.39 -9.05
CA LEU A 68 -4.43 -1.25 -7.73
C LEU A 68 -3.82 0.16 -7.59
N ILE A 69 -4.25 0.91 -6.59
CA ILE A 69 -3.64 2.19 -6.21
C ILE A 69 -2.57 1.92 -5.16
N LEU A 70 -1.32 2.33 -5.39
CA LEU A 70 -0.19 2.08 -4.49
C LEU A 70 0.45 3.36 -3.95
N LEU A 71 0.35 3.57 -2.64
CA LEU A 71 0.89 4.75 -1.95
C LEU A 71 2.28 4.50 -1.36
N HIS A 72 3.18 5.47 -1.46
CA HIS A 72 4.58 5.32 -1.03
C HIS A 72 4.84 5.83 0.39
N GLY A 73 6.03 5.52 0.92
CA GLY A 73 6.46 5.89 2.27
C GLY A 73 6.90 7.35 2.44
N LEU A 74 7.22 7.72 3.69
CA LEU A 74 7.56 9.08 4.10
C LEU A 74 8.85 9.60 3.42
N GLY A 75 9.84 8.73 3.22
CA GLY A 75 11.15 9.08 2.69
C GLY A 75 11.10 9.67 1.27
N GLU A 76 10.04 9.37 0.53
CA GLU A 76 9.87 9.74 -0.86
C GLU A 76 8.92 10.95 -1.04
N THR A 77 8.53 11.60 0.07
CA THR A 77 7.69 12.81 0.07
C THR A 77 8.46 14.11 -0.24
N GLY A 78 9.76 14.03 -0.51
CA GLY A 78 10.60 15.20 -0.79
C GLY A 78 10.47 15.74 -2.21
N ASP A 79 10.08 14.90 -3.17
CA ASP A 79 9.97 15.23 -4.59
C ASP A 79 8.80 14.43 -5.20
N PRO A 80 7.81 15.10 -5.82
CA PRO A 80 6.68 14.43 -6.49
C PRO A 80 7.08 13.38 -7.53
N ARG A 81 8.16 13.59 -8.28
CA ARG A 81 8.67 12.57 -9.22
C ARG A 81 9.11 11.36 -8.41
N MET A 82 10.05 11.55 -7.49
CA MET A 82 10.62 10.48 -6.67
C MET A 82 9.53 9.65 -5.99
N GLY A 83 8.52 10.30 -5.40
CA GLY A 83 7.41 9.61 -4.76
C GLY A 83 6.55 8.81 -5.74
N ALA A 84 6.13 9.39 -6.86
CA ALA A 84 5.33 8.67 -7.86
C ALA A 84 6.07 7.43 -8.43
N PHE A 85 7.41 7.49 -8.53
CA PHE A 85 8.24 6.38 -9.01
C PHE A 85 8.79 5.48 -7.90
N ALA A 86 8.50 5.75 -6.62
CA ALA A 86 9.11 5.06 -5.48
C ALA A 86 8.91 3.54 -5.55
N TRP A 87 7.71 3.08 -5.91
CA TRP A 87 7.43 1.65 -6.03
C TRP A 87 8.31 0.96 -7.07
N LEU A 88 8.51 1.59 -8.22
CA LEU A 88 9.39 1.09 -9.28
C LEU A 88 10.86 1.15 -8.90
N GLU A 89 11.33 2.32 -8.48
CA GLU A 89 12.76 2.61 -8.35
C GLU A 89 13.33 2.18 -7.00
N ARG A 90 12.48 2.10 -5.96
CA ARG A 90 12.93 1.89 -4.58
C ARG A 90 12.32 0.67 -3.93
N TYR A 91 11.12 0.22 -4.28
CA TYR A 91 10.46 -0.89 -3.58
C TYR A 91 10.40 -2.18 -4.40
N GLY A 92 10.98 -2.22 -5.59
CA GLY A 92 11.12 -3.45 -6.38
C GLY A 92 9.82 -3.91 -7.05
N LEU A 93 8.89 -3.00 -7.32
CA LEU A 93 7.61 -3.33 -7.95
C LEU A 93 7.78 -4.05 -9.30
N GLY A 94 8.64 -3.52 -10.17
CA GLY A 94 8.89 -4.10 -11.48
C GLY A 94 9.46 -5.52 -11.39
N THR A 95 10.51 -5.69 -10.57
CA THR A 95 11.17 -6.99 -10.38
C THR A 95 10.25 -8.01 -9.71
N ALA A 96 9.42 -7.59 -8.74
CA ALA A 96 8.46 -8.46 -8.08
C ALA A 96 7.40 -8.95 -9.07
N TYR A 97 6.86 -8.06 -9.90
CA TYR A 97 5.89 -8.40 -10.94
C TYR A 97 6.47 -9.40 -11.95
N ASP A 98 7.68 -9.13 -12.44
CA ASP A 98 8.36 -9.99 -13.42
C ASP A 98 8.66 -11.40 -12.85
N ARG A 99 9.02 -11.49 -11.56
CA ARG A 99 9.25 -12.76 -10.84
C ARG A 99 7.95 -13.54 -10.70
N LEU A 100 6.86 -12.90 -10.28
CA LEU A 100 5.54 -13.55 -10.16
C LEU A 100 5.02 -14.08 -11.50
N ARG A 101 5.35 -13.43 -12.61
CA ARG A 101 5.01 -13.88 -13.97
C ARG A 101 5.86 -15.04 -14.47
N ARG A 102 6.98 -15.35 -13.83
CA ARG A 102 7.93 -16.41 -14.23
C ARG A 102 8.26 -17.35 -13.06
N PRO A 103 7.28 -18.11 -12.54
CA PRO A 103 7.56 -19.11 -11.52
C PRO A 103 8.51 -20.21 -12.05
N PRO A 104 9.30 -20.86 -11.18
CA PRO A 104 9.34 -20.65 -9.74
C PRO A 104 10.02 -19.33 -9.36
N VAL A 105 9.49 -18.66 -8.34
CA VAL A 105 10.15 -17.51 -7.71
C VAL A 105 11.28 -18.01 -6.81
N GLU A 106 12.41 -17.32 -6.88
CA GLU A 106 13.60 -17.58 -6.07
C GLU A 106 13.98 -16.33 -5.29
N ARG A 107 14.77 -16.48 -4.22
CA ARG A 107 15.36 -15.35 -3.52
C ARG A 107 16.34 -14.61 -4.42
N THR A 108 16.35 -13.29 -4.33
CA THR A 108 17.35 -12.46 -5.03
C THR A 108 18.41 -11.88 -4.09
N SER A 109 18.15 -11.99 -2.79
CA SER A 109 19.01 -11.47 -1.72
C SER A 109 19.57 -12.59 -0.86
N LYS A 110 20.72 -12.31 -0.22
CA LYS A 110 21.29 -13.16 0.83
C LYS A 110 20.59 -12.97 2.19
N ARG A 111 19.67 -12.00 2.30
CA ARG A 111 18.91 -11.75 3.53
C ARG A 111 17.96 -12.92 3.78
N ALA A 112 17.88 -13.37 5.03
CA ALA A 112 16.99 -14.43 5.47
C ALA A 112 15.55 -13.94 5.73
N ASP A 113 15.18 -12.80 5.12
CA ASP A 113 13.89 -12.12 5.31
C ASP A 113 12.71 -12.93 4.74
N TRP A 114 12.97 -13.82 3.78
CA TRP A 114 11.93 -14.59 3.10
C TRP A 114 12.21 -16.08 3.19
N THR A 115 11.65 -16.81 4.15
CA THR A 115 12.06 -18.19 4.49
C THR A 115 11.87 -19.21 3.34
N ASP A 116 12.63 -20.31 3.35
CA ASP A 116 12.54 -21.32 2.28
C ASP A 116 11.16 -21.97 2.26
N ALA A 117 10.56 -22.14 3.45
CA ALA A 117 9.19 -22.59 3.59
C ALA A 117 8.21 -21.64 2.89
N ARG A 118 8.35 -20.33 3.10
CA ARG A 118 7.47 -19.34 2.47
C ARG A 118 7.66 -19.27 0.96
N VAL A 119 8.90 -19.34 0.47
CA VAL A 119 9.17 -19.42 -0.98
C VAL A 119 8.50 -20.65 -1.60
N ARG A 120 8.53 -21.81 -0.92
CA ARG A 120 7.81 -23.01 -1.38
C ARG A 120 6.31 -22.82 -1.40
N GLU A 121 5.72 -22.19 -0.38
CA GLU A 121 4.28 -21.88 -0.34
C GLU A 121 3.86 -20.94 -1.48
N VAL A 122 4.64 -19.89 -1.74
CA VAL A 122 4.39 -18.97 -2.85
C VAL A 122 4.46 -19.70 -4.19
N ASN A 123 5.45 -20.56 -4.39
CA ASN A 123 5.57 -21.36 -5.60
C ASN A 123 4.44 -22.39 -5.77
N ALA A 124 3.99 -23.02 -4.67
CA ALA A 124 2.82 -23.89 -4.70
C ALA A 124 1.56 -23.11 -5.09
N SER A 125 1.37 -21.90 -4.54
CA SER A 125 0.28 -21.00 -4.93
C SER A 125 0.34 -20.63 -6.42
N LEU A 126 1.51 -20.27 -6.94
CA LEU A 126 1.71 -19.91 -8.35
C LEU A 126 1.51 -21.09 -9.29
N SER A 127 1.85 -22.31 -8.85
CA SER A 127 1.60 -23.54 -9.60
C SER A 127 0.11 -23.88 -9.66
N ALA A 128 -0.62 -23.65 -8.57
CA ALA A 128 -2.07 -23.85 -8.52
C ALA A 128 -2.85 -22.80 -9.33
N ARG A 129 -2.37 -21.55 -9.33
CA ARG A 129 -2.96 -20.45 -10.10
C ARG A 129 -1.88 -19.48 -10.56
N SER A 130 -1.68 -19.37 -11.88
CA SER A 130 -0.70 -18.43 -12.42
C SER A 130 -1.04 -16.98 -12.08
N PHE A 131 -0.03 -16.16 -11.80
CA PHE A 131 -0.20 -14.73 -11.55
C PHE A 131 -0.67 -14.01 -12.83
N ARG A 132 -1.78 -13.27 -12.74
CA ARG A 132 -2.37 -12.53 -13.87
C ARG A 132 -2.00 -11.05 -13.83
N GLY A 133 -1.93 -10.47 -12.63
CA GLY A 133 -1.48 -9.10 -12.38
C GLY A 133 -2.51 -8.01 -12.71
N PHE A 134 -2.10 -6.75 -12.61
CA PHE A 134 -2.98 -5.59 -12.51
C PHE A 134 -2.50 -4.40 -13.32
N VAL A 135 -3.41 -3.48 -13.62
CA VAL A 135 -3.00 -2.09 -13.84
C VAL A 135 -2.72 -1.47 -12.47
N ILE A 136 -1.58 -0.80 -12.34
CA ILE A 136 -1.15 -0.23 -11.06
C ILE A 136 -0.96 1.28 -11.24
N ALA A 137 -1.62 2.07 -10.40
CA ALA A 137 -1.38 3.50 -10.33
C ALA A 137 -0.63 3.85 -9.04
N CYS A 138 0.54 4.47 -9.17
CA CYS A 138 1.38 4.92 -8.07
C CYS A 138 1.34 6.45 -7.99
N PRO A 139 0.33 7.05 -7.33
CA PRO A 139 0.26 8.48 -7.12
C PRO A 139 1.30 8.96 -6.10
N TYR A 140 1.73 10.21 -6.25
CA TYR A 140 2.51 10.87 -5.23
C TYR A 140 1.71 10.98 -3.93
N THR A 141 2.25 10.44 -2.84
CA THR A 141 1.67 10.43 -1.50
C THR A 141 2.12 11.67 -0.73
N LEU A 142 1.17 12.44 -0.20
CA LEU A 142 1.46 13.65 0.55
C LEU A 142 2.02 13.36 1.94
N ASN A 143 2.95 14.21 2.39
CA ASN A 143 3.36 14.24 3.79
C ASN A 143 2.31 14.93 4.66
N VAL A 144 1.27 14.20 5.03
CA VAL A 144 0.15 14.75 5.83
C VAL A 144 0.56 15.22 7.22
N GLY A 145 1.67 14.71 7.76
CA GLY A 145 2.21 15.15 9.05
C GLY A 145 2.82 16.55 9.02
N LYS A 146 3.16 17.08 7.84
CA LYS A 146 3.62 18.47 7.66
C LYS A 146 2.50 19.44 7.32
N SER A 147 1.27 18.96 7.19
CA SER A 147 0.13 19.83 6.88
C SER A 147 -0.34 20.58 8.12
N PRO A 148 -0.67 21.89 8.02
CA PRO A 148 -1.30 22.62 9.11
C PRO A 148 -2.71 22.11 9.43
N ASN A 149 -3.37 21.43 8.49
CA ASN A 149 -4.66 20.77 8.72
C ASN A 149 -4.64 19.36 8.09
N PRO A 150 -4.11 18.35 8.82
CA PRO A 150 -4.00 16.99 8.31
C PRO A 150 -5.33 16.38 7.91
N GLY A 151 -6.42 16.68 8.65
CA GLY A 151 -7.77 16.20 8.34
C GLY A 151 -8.24 16.67 6.97
N LYS A 152 -8.25 17.98 6.74
CA LYS A 152 -8.62 18.56 5.44
C LYS A 152 -7.69 18.07 4.32
N THR A 153 -6.39 17.93 4.59
CA THR A 153 -5.44 17.43 3.58
C THR A 153 -5.76 16.00 3.16
N LEU A 154 -6.13 15.14 4.10
CA LEU A 154 -6.58 13.78 3.79
C LEU A 154 -7.90 13.79 3.02
N ASP A 155 -8.82 14.69 3.35
CA ASP A 155 -10.08 14.84 2.61
C ASP A 155 -9.81 15.26 1.16
N ASP A 156 -9.03 16.32 0.96
CA ASP A 156 -8.70 16.81 -0.39
C ASP A 156 -7.88 15.79 -1.19
N TYR A 157 -6.96 15.06 -0.54
CA TYR A 157 -6.19 13.98 -1.18
C TYR A 157 -7.10 12.80 -1.58
N THR A 158 -8.07 12.45 -0.73
CA THR A 158 -9.06 11.42 -1.04
C THR A 158 -9.88 11.80 -2.27
N SER A 159 -10.36 13.06 -2.35
CA SER A 159 -11.07 13.55 -3.52
C SER A 159 -10.18 13.50 -4.77
N TRP A 160 -8.90 13.84 -4.66
CA TRP A 160 -7.99 13.74 -5.80
C TRP A 160 -7.80 12.30 -6.29
N ILE A 161 -7.66 11.31 -5.38
CA ILE A 161 -7.62 9.89 -5.77
C ILE A 161 -8.92 9.48 -6.48
N ALA A 162 -10.07 9.83 -5.88
CA ALA A 162 -11.40 9.44 -6.34
C ALA A 162 -11.78 10.06 -7.69
N ASP A 163 -11.52 11.35 -7.86
CA ASP A 163 -12.09 12.16 -8.93
C ASP A 163 -11.07 12.41 -10.06
N VAL A 164 -9.77 12.18 -9.80
CA VAL A 164 -8.70 12.42 -10.78
C VAL A 164 -7.93 11.14 -11.09
N VAL A 165 -7.29 10.51 -10.10
CA VAL A 165 -6.37 9.38 -10.36
C VAL A 165 -7.11 8.15 -10.88
N ILE A 166 -8.16 7.69 -10.19
CA ILE A 166 -8.93 6.52 -10.63
C ILE A 166 -9.56 6.74 -12.01
N PRO A 167 -10.26 7.87 -12.28
CA PRO A 167 -10.82 8.12 -13.60
C PRO A 167 -9.77 8.21 -14.71
N GLN A 168 -8.61 8.83 -14.45
CA GLN A 168 -7.52 8.89 -15.44
C GLN A 168 -6.95 7.51 -15.73
N ALA A 169 -6.68 6.69 -14.71
CA ALA A 169 -6.19 5.33 -14.89
C ALA A 169 -7.17 4.46 -15.70
N ARG A 170 -8.48 4.60 -15.47
CA ARG A 170 -9.52 3.88 -16.23
C ARG A 170 -9.63 4.29 -17.69
N ARG A 171 -9.31 5.55 -18.01
CA ARG A 171 -9.27 6.04 -19.40
C ARG A 171 -8.04 5.53 -20.15
N ASP A 172 -6.90 5.53 -19.48
CA ASP A 172 -5.61 5.33 -20.16
C ASP A 172 -5.18 3.85 -20.21
N ALA A 173 -5.80 2.97 -19.43
CA ALA A 173 -5.41 1.57 -19.32
C ALA A 173 -6.62 0.61 -19.38
N PRO A 174 -6.40 -0.67 -19.73
CA PRO A 174 -7.44 -1.70 -19.80
C PRO A 174 -7.88 -2.16 -18.40
N VAL A 175 -8.53 -1.26 -17.67
CA VAL A 175 -9.07 -1.49 -16.32
C VAL A 175 -10.50 -1.99 -16.41
N ILE A 176 -10.89 -2.93 -15.54
CA ILE A 176 -12.30 -3.26 -15.28
C ILE A 176 -12.93 -2.10 -14.51
N PRO A 177 -13.89 -1.34 -15.08
CA PRO A 177 -14.26 -0.03 -14.57
C PRO A 177 -15.32 -0.10 -13.45
N ASP A 178 -15.15 -1.02 -12.49
CA ASP A 178 -16.05 -1.17 -11.34
C ASP A 178 -15.31 -1.14 -10.00
N VAL A 179 -16.10 -1.09 -8.92
CA VAL A 179 -15.59 -1.06 -7.54
C VAL A 179 -15.05 -2.42 -7.11
N ALA A 180 -15.64 -3.52 -7.56
CA ALA A 180 -15.24 -4.88 -7.21
C ALA A 180 -13.80 -5.20 -7.67
N HIS A 181 -13.29 -4.45 -8.64
CA HIS A 181 -11.96 -4.59 -9.22
C HIS A 181 -11.07 -3.35 -9.01
N THR A 182 -11.35 -2.55 -7.98
CA THR A 182 -10.49 -1.43 -7.57
C THR A 182 -10.01 -1.63 -6.13
N ALA A 183 -8.71 -1.59 -5.89
CA ALA A 183 -8.10 -1.74 -4.56
C ALA A 183 -7.10 -0.61 -4.28
N ILE A 184 -6.82 -0.39 -2.99
CA ILE A 184 -5.80 0.56 -2.54
C ILE A 184 -4.87 -0.11 -1.52
N ASP A 185 -3.56 0.14 -1.65
CA ASP A 185 -2.54 -0.33 -0.74
C ASP A 185 -1.46 0.75 -0.56
N GLY A 186 -0.58 0.58 0.41
CA GLY A 186 0.58 1.43 0.56
C GLY A 186 1.57 0.96 1.61
N CYS A 187 2.80 1.47 1.49
CA CYS A 187 3.87 1.14 2.41
C CYS A 187 4.10 2.24 3.46
N SER A 188 4.27 1.89 4.73
CA SER A 188 4.64 2.85 5.79
C SER A 188 3.65 4.01 5.89
N LEU A 189 4.07 5.26 5.64
CA LEU A 189 3.16 6.41 5.50
C LEU A 189 2.02 6.12 4.52
N GLY A 190 2.32 5.48 3.39
CA GLY A 190 1.35 5.12 2.37
C GLY A 190 0.29 4.14 2.88
N GLY A 191 0.65 3.22 3.78
CA GLY A 191 -0.32 2.31 4.42
C GLY A 191 -1.29 3.05 5.34
N TYR A 192 -0.77 3.99 6.15
CA TYR A 192 -1.60 4.88 6.96
C TYR A 192 -2.51 5.78 6.11
N VAL A 193 -1.95 6.47 5.11
CA VAL A 193 -2.74 7.35 4.22
C VAL A 193 -3.75 6.54 3.41
N GLY A 194 -3.38 5.34 2.96
CA GLY A 194 -4.26 4.43 2.22
C GLY A 194 -5.46 4.00 3.06
N LEU A 195 -5.25 3.71 4.35
CA LEU A 195 -6.34 3.39 5.27
C LEU A 195 -7.26 4.59 5.48
N GLU A 196 -6.70 5.79 5.61
CA GLU A 196 -7.46 7.03 5.75
C GLU A 196 -8.29 7.37 4.50
N VAL A 197 -7.76 7.09 3.30
CA VAL A 197 -8.48 7.23 2.02
C VAL A 197 -9.61 6.19 1.93
N PHE A 198 -9.29 4.92 2.22
CA PHE A 198 -10.27 3.83 2.23
C PHE A 198 -11.44 4.13 3.18
N LEU A 199 -11.17 4.61 4.39
CA LEU A 199 -12.21 4.92 5.38
C LEU A 199 -13.09 6.11 5.01
N ARG A 200 -12.62 7.02 4.15
CA ARG A 200 -13.39 8.17 3.66
C ARG A 200 -14.25 7.83 2.45
N ARG A 201 -13.74 6.93 1.59
CA ARG A 201 -14.42 6.49 0.37
C ARG A 201 -14.42 4.96 0.28
N PRO A 202 -15.04 4.27 1.25
CA PRO A 202 -15.07 2.81 1.21
C PRO A 202 -15.75 2.34 -0.08
N ASP A 203 -16.76 3.07 -0.56
CA ASP A 203 -17.53 2.85 -1.78
C ASP A 203 -16.69 2.71 -3.07
N LEU A 204 -15.42 3.12 -3.06
CA LEU A 204 -14.54 3.03 -4.23
C LEU A 204 -13.70 1.76 -4.30
N PHE A 205 -13.54 1.04 -3.19
CA PHE A 205 -12.54 -0.01 -3.08
C PHE A 205 -13.15 -1.34 -2.64
N ALA A 206 -12.79 -2.43 -3.31
CA ALA A 206 -13.07 -3.80 -2.88
C ALA A 206 -12.06 -4.31 -1.86
N ALA A 207 -10.90 -3.66 -1.74
CA ALA A 207 -9.90 -4.04 -0.77
C ALA A 207 -9.06 -2.84 -0.31
N TRP A 208 -8.61 -2.93 0.93
CA TRP A 208 -7.50 -2.15 1.45
C TRP A 208 -6.39 -3.12 1.88
N GLY A 209 -5.16 -2.80 1.50
CA GLY A 209 -3.97 -3.43 2.06
C GLY A 209 -3.02 -2.40 2.67
N GLY A 210 -2.11 -2.87 3.51
CA GLY A 210 -1.06 -2.03 4.06
C GLY A 210 0.19 -2.82 4.39
N VAL A 211 1.30 -2.42 3.78
CA VAL A 211 2.63 -2.99 4.03
C VAL A 211 3.38 -2.12 5.05
N GLN A 212 3.69 -2.69 6.20
CA GLN A 212 4.38 -2.04 7.32
C GLN A 212 3.73 -0.68 7.69
N SER A 213 2.39 -0.64 7.77
CA SER A 213 1.64 0.61 7.86
C SER A 213 2.01 1.44 9.09
N ALA A 214 2.30 2.74 8.90
CA ALA A 214 2.88 3.61 9.91
C ALA A 214 1.85 4.17 10.93
N PHE A 215 1.26 3.30 11.74
CA PHE A 215 0.46 3.69 12.89
C PHE A 215 0.81 2.86 14.14
N GLY A 216 0.78 3.51 15.31
CA GLY A 216 1.07 2.83 16.58
C GLY A 216 -0.11 2.01 17.11
N ALA A 217 0.19 1.03 17.97
CA ALA A 217 -0.80 0.14 18.59
C ALA A 217 -1.96 0.86 19.31
N HIS A 218 -1.71 2.04 19.88
CA HIS A 218 -2.74 2.86 20.51
C HIS A 218 -3.86 3.32 19.55
N ARG A 219 -3.62 3.34 18.23
CA ARG A 219 -4.63 3.69 17.21
C ARG A 219 -5.46 2.50 16.72
N ALA A 220 -5.00 1.27 16.97
CA ALA A 220 -5.60 0.07 16.39
C ALA A 220 -7.09 -0.09 16.74
N ALA A 221 -7.48 0.19 17.99
CA ALA A 221 -8.89 0.16 18.40
C ALA A 221 -9.75 1.16 17.63
N GLY A 222 -9.30 2.41 17.53
CA GLY A 222 -10.00 3.44 16.77
C GLY A 222 -10.12 3.09 15.29
N TYR A 223 -9.10 2.46 14.70
CA TYR A 223 -9.18 1.98 13.31
C TYR A 223 -10.14 0.81 13.15
N ALA A 224 -10.11 -0.19 14.03
CA ALA A 224 -11.03 -1.31 13.97
C ALA A 224 -12.50 -0.85 14.04
N ASP A 225 -12.81 0.11 14.92
CA ASP A 225 -14.16 0.69 15.02
C ASP A 225 -14.55 1.51 13.78
N ARG A 226 -13.60 2.25 13.19
CA ARG A 226 -13.85 3.00 11.95
C ARG A 226 -14.07 2.07 10.76
N ILE A 227 -13.31 0.98 10.67
CA ILE A 227 -13.48 -0.05 9.64
C ILE A 227 -14.85 -0.70 9.79
N GLU A 228 -15.22 -1.17 10.98
CA GLU A 228 -16.53 -1.76 11.25
C GLU A 228 -17.68 -0.86 10.79
N ARG A 229 -17.64 0.43 11.15
CA ARG A 229 -18.64 1.41 10.68
C ARG A 229 -18.62 1.58 9.16
N ALA A 230 -17.43 1.71 8.57
CA ALA A 230 -17.28 1.86 7.14
C ALA A 230 -17.89 0.66 6.40
N LEU A 231 -17.61 -0.58 6.81
CA LEU A 231 -18.15 -1.79 6.17
C LEU A 231 -19.66 -1.96 6.40
N SER A 232 -20.16 -1.63 7.60
CA SER A 232 -21.59 -1.75 7.95
C SER A 232 -22.49 -0.80 7.17
N SER A 233 -21.94 0.31 6.68
CA SER A 233 -22.63 1.31 5.85
C SER A 233 -22.69 0.96 4.36
N GLN A 234 -22.08 -0.15 3.94
CA GLN A 234 -22.02 -0.55 2.54
C GLN A 234 -23.10 -1.57 2.23
N ALA A 235 -23.60 -1.56 0.99
CA ALA A 235 -24.36 -2.69 0.47
C ALA A 235 -23.51 -3.97 0.65
N PRO A 236 -24.13 -5.13 0.96
CA PRO A 236 -23.41 -6.36 1.21
C PRO A 236 -22.41 -6.67 0.09
N ARG A 237 -21.12 -6.49 0.39
CA ARG A 237 -20.03 -6.76 -0.53
C ARG A 237 -18.84 -7.31 0.24
N SER A 238 -18.13 -8.23 -0.40
CA SER A 238 -16.95 -8.85 0.18
C SER A 238 -15.76 -7.90 0.09
N ILE A 239 -15.59 -7.05 1.09
CA ILE A 239 -14.38 -6.25 1.24
C ILE A 239 -13.30 -7.11 1.87
N ARG A 240 -12.07 -7.02 1.35
CA ARG A 240 -10.91 -7.75 1.84
C ARG A 240 -9.91 -6.77 2.47
N LEU A 241 -9.27 -7.19 3.56
CA LEU A 241 -8.29 -6.39 4.29
C LEU A 241 -6.99 -7.17 4.41
N HIS A 242 -5.87 -6.54 4.04
CA HIS A 242 -4.53 -7.12 4.15
C HIS A 242 -3.65 -6.28 5.06
N LEU A 243 -3.02 -6.93 6.02
CA LEU A 243 -1.97 -6.34 6.84
C LEU A 243 -0.70 -7.15 6.63
N GLU A 244 0.33 -6.51 6.12
CA GLU A 244 1.63 -7.11 5.93
C GLU A 244 2.65 -6.36 6.78
N THR A 245 3.48 -7.05 7.53
CA THR A 245 4.54 -6.43 8.34
C THR A 245 5.73 -7.39 8.48
N SER A 246 6.77 -6.96 9.18
CA SER A 246 7.95 -7.77 9.41
C SER A 246 8.34 -7.80 10.90
N ALA A 247 9.10 -8.83 11.29
CA ALA A 247 9.43 -9.08 12.69
C ALA A 247 10.14 -7.91 13.38
N GLY A 248 10.96 -7.15 12.62
CA GLY A 248 11.69 -5.96 13.08
C GLY A 248 11.08 -4.63 12.64
N ASP A 249 9.82 -4.61 12.18
CA ASP A 249 9.11 -3.37 11.86
C ASP A 249 8.70 -2.62 13.15
N PRO A 250 9.06 -1.33 13.34
CA PRO A 250 8.62 -0.56 14.50
C PRO A 250 7.10 -0.37 14.57
N PHE A 251 6.37 -0.57 13.47
CA PHE A 251 4.91 -0.50 13.43
C PHE A 251 4.23 -1.87 13.53
N ARG A 252 4.99 -2.95 13.72
CA ARG A 252 4.47 -4.32 13.79
C ARG A 252 3.33 -4.47 14.79
N GLU A 253 3.53 -4.01 16.03
CA GLU A 253 2.52 -4.12 17.09
C GLU A 253 1.21 -3.44 16.70
N GLY A 254 1.28 -2.31 15.96
CA GLY A 254 0.12 -1.62 15.43
C GLY A 254 -0.69 -2.48 14.46
N ASN A 255 0.00 -3.08 13.50
CA ASN A 255 -0.60 -3.92 12.46
C ASN A 255 -1.17 -5.22 13.05
N GLU A 256 -0.41 -5.94 13.88
CA GLU A 256 -0.88 -7.17 14.54
C GLU A 256 -2.11 -6.90 15.43
N ARG A 257 -2.09 -5.80 16.20
CA ARG A 257 -3.23 -5.44 17.06
C ARG A 257 -4.47 -5.06 16.26
N LEU A 258 -4.32 -4.36 15.12
CA LEU A 258 -5.46 -4.05 14.25
C LEU A 258 -6.08 -5.34 13.69
N SER A 259 -5.25 -6.24 13.15
CA SER A 259 -5.72 -7.55 12.66
C SER A 259 -6.48 -8.33 13.76
N ALA A 260 -5.92 -8.44 14.96
CA ALA A 260 -6.56 -9.15 16.06
C ALA A 260 -7.93 -8.54 16.45
N LEU A 261 -8.03 -7.21 16.44
CA LEU A 261 -9.29 -6.51 16.74
C LEU A 261 -10.34 -6.66 15.64
N LEU A 262 -9.92 -6.68 14.36
CA LEU A 262 -10.80 -6.97 13.24
C LEU A 262 -11.35 -8.39 13.33
N THR A 263 -10.49 -9.38 13.62
CA THR A 263 -10.89 -10.77 13.84
C THR A 263 -11.87 -10.89 15.01
N LYS A 264 -11.63 -10.19 16.12
CA LYS A 264 -12.55 -10.16 17.26
C LYS A 264 -13.93 -9.58 16.91
N LYS A 265 -14.00 -8.65 15.95
CA LYS A 265 -15.24 -8.06 15.43
C LYS A 265 -15.89 -8.90 14.32
N GLY A 266 -15.32 -10.06 13.98
CA GLY A 266 -15.82 -10.89 12.87
C GLY A 266 -15.57 -10.31 11.48
N ILE A 267 -14.63 -9.36 11.36
CA ILE A 267 -14.26 -8.74 10.09
C ILE A 267 -13.12 -9.54 9.46
N ALA A 268 -13.37 -10.11 8.28
CA ALA A 268 -12.37 -10.87 7.54
C ALA A 268 -11.15 -10.00 7.21
N ASN A 269 -9.96 -10.49 7.57
CA ASN A 269 -8.69 -9.84 7.32
C ASN A 269 -7.58 -10.91 7.27
N ASP A 270 -6.55 -10.63 6.48
CA ASP A 270 -5.34 -11.46 6.39
C ASP A 270 -4.17 -10.70 7.00
N LEU A 271 -3.38 -11.39 7.82
CA LEU A 271 -2.15 -10.89 8.41
C LEU A 271 -0.96 -11.73 7.93
N LEU A 272 0.04 -11.08 7.36
CA LEU A 272 1.33 -11.69 7.04
C LEU A 272 2.45 -11.00 7.83
N VAL A 273 3.22 -11.78 8.58
CA VAL A 273 4.41 -11.30 9.30
C VAL A 273 5.63 -12.08 8.82
N LEU A 274 6.52 -11.43 8.09
CA LEU A 274 7.78 -12.04 7.61
C LEU A 274 8.96 -11.70 8.52
N PRO A 275 10.07 -12.45 8.48
CA PRO A 275 11.34 -11.97 9.02
C PRO A 275 11.80 -10.67 8.34
N GLY A 276 12.62 -9.88 9.05
CA GLY A 276 13.26 -8.69 8.50
C GLY A 276 12.80 -7.36 9.12
N PRO A 277 13.47 -6.25 8.76
CA PRO A 277 13.24 -4.91 9.29
C PRO A 277 12.28 -4.07 8.42
N HIS A 278 12.07 -2.81 8.82
CA HIS A 278 11.38 -1.79 8.03
C HIS A 278 12.33 -1.08 7.07
N ASP A 279 12.63 -1.70 5.93
CA ASP A 279 13.53 -1.11 4.93
C ASP A 279 13.19 -1.46 3.48
N GLN A 280 13.78 -0.70 2.55
CA GLN A 280 13.59 -0.90 1.12
C GLN A 280 14.12 -2.26 0.61
N PRO A 281 15.28 -2.79 1.07
CA PRO A 281 15.70 -4.14 0.70
C PRO A 281 14.67 -5.22 1.03
N TRP A 282 14.00 -5.16 2.18
CA TRP A 282 12.93 -6.10 2.54
C TRP A 282 11.75 -6.02 1.56
N LEU A 283 11.31 -4.80 1.21
CA LEU A 283 10.27 -4.59 0.19
C LEU A 283 10.65 -5.17 -1.17
N ARG A 284 11.89 -4.93 -1.62
CA ARG A 284 12.42 -5.42 -2.91
C ARG A 284 12.49 -6.93 -2.97
N GLU A 285 12.85 -7.57 -1.85
CA GLU A 285 13.04 -9.02 -1.79
C GLU A 285 11.71 -9.76 -1.72
N SER A 286 10.86 -9.41 -0.75
CA SER A 286 9.65 -10.18 -0.41
C SER A 286 8.40 -9.33 -0.27
N GLY A 287 8.47 -8.16 0.38
CA GLY A 287 7.25 -7.46 0.79
C GLY A 287 6.36 -7.05 -0.39
N THR A 288 6.94 -6.38 -1.39
CA THR A 288 6.20 -6.00 -2.59
C THR A 288 5.68 -7.21 -3.36
N LEU A 289 6.38 -8.34 -3.35
CA LEU A 289 5.98 -9.56 -4.04
C LEU A 289 4.78 -10.22 -3.35
N GLU A 290 4.82 -10.32 -2.02
CA GLU A 290 3.74 -10.91 -1.21
C GLU A 290 2.47 -10.06 -1.28
N MET A 291 2.60 -8.73 -1.20
CA MET A 291 1.51 -7.78 -1.43
C MET A 291 0.86 -8.00 -2.80
N LEU A 292 1.66 -8.00 -3.89
CA LEU A 292 1.13 -8.22 -5.25
C LEU A 292 0.43 -9.57 -5.39
N LEU A 293 1.02 -10.62 -4.81
CA LEU A 293 0.44 -11.95 -4.84
C LEU A 293 -0.89 -11.99 -4.09
N TRP A 294 -0.97 -11.42 -2.90
CA TRP A 294 -2.20 -11.36 -2.11
C TRP A 294 -3.33 -10.70 -2.92
N HIS A 295 -3.06 -9.55 -3.54
CA HIS A 295 -4.03 -8.88 -4.40
C HIS A 295 -4.46 -9.79 -5.55
N ASP A 296 -3.53 -10.47 -6.23
CA ASP A 296 -3.85 -11.38 -7.35
C ASP A 296 -4.73 -12.55 -6.91
N ARG A 297 -4.56 -12.99 -5.66
CA ARG A 297 -5.37 -14.07 -5.11
C ARG A 297 -6.79 -13.68 -4.76
N MET A 298 -7.08 -12.40 -4.59
CA MET A 298 -8.45 -11.93 -4.36
C MET A 298 -9.34 -12.01 -5.60
N ARG A 299 -8.75 -12.08 -6.80
CA ARG A 299 -9.52 -12.15 -8.05
C ARG A 299 -10.34 -13.44 -8.04
N ALA A 300 -11.66 -13.29 -8.21
CA ALA A 300 -12.56 -14.39 -8.50
C ALA A 300 -12.31 -14.92 -9.91
#